data_AF-J6EZE0-F1
#
_entry.id   AF-J6EZE0-F1
#
_cell.length_a   1.000
_cell.length_b   1.000
_cell.length_c   1.000
_cell.angle_alpha   90.00
_cell.angle_beta   90.00
_cell.angle_gamma   90.00
#
_symmetry.space_group_name_H-M   'P 1'
#
loop_
_entity.id
_entity.type
_entity.pdbx_description
1 polymer ?
#
loop_
_entity_poly.entity_id
_entity_poly.type
_entity_poly.pdbx_seq_one_letter_code
_entity_poly.pdbx_strand_id
1 'polypeptide(L)'
;MLALRRLVPVTRSFHTSAIAYRKQKAAAPAEEVSFDDDLFAGASEEVVSEGSGDRADRRREYINNITDGTVERAGELRKVIQLSDNEAQLEELDRVLRAWRVLGRKVSNQTAKELVGRCINLGRPDLAQKYVNDRLQYGVPTIPNSLRKKFEDKLSTVAKAAEAPSAAQAEGEATA
;
A
#
# COMPACT_ATOMS: atom_id res chain seq x y z
N MET A 1 30.27 -32.31 -41.70
CA MET A 1 30.99 -31.03 -41.50
C MET A 1 30.24 -30.23 -40.42
N LEU A 2 30.70 -30.30 -39.17
CA LEU A 2 30.11 -29.60 -38.02
C LEU A 2 30.59 -28.14 -38.01
N ALA A 3 29.67 -27.17 -37.89
CA ALA A 3 30.00 -25.79 -37.60
C ALA A 3 29.62 -25.44 -36.14
N LEU A 4 30.59 -25.58 -35.24
CA LEU A 4 30.52 -25.16 -33.85
C LEU A 4 30.74 -23.64 -33.77
N ARG A 5 29.66 -22.86 -33.61
CA ARG A 5 29.77 -21.43 -33.26
C ARG A 5 29.89 -21.29 -31.74
N ARG A 6 31.09 -20.98 -31.27
CA ARG A 6 31.37 -20.59 -29.88
C ARG A 6 30.76 -19.22 -29.60
N LEU A 7 29.86 -19.14 -28.61
CA LEU A 7 29.40 -17.89 -28.02
C LEU A 7 30.27 -17.58 -26.80
N VAL A 8 30.97 -16.45 -26.84
CA VAL A 8 31.78 -15.93 -25.73
C VAL A 8 30.86 -15.19 -24.74
N PRO A 9 30.88 -15.48 -23.43
CA PRO A 9 30.10 -14.72 -22.46
C PRO A 9 30.73 -13.35 -22.20
N VAL A 10 29.95 -12.29 -22.42
CA VAL A 10 30.27 -10.91 -22.02
C VAL A 10 30.12 -10.80 -20.50
N THR A 11 31.22 -10.71 -19.78
CA THR A 11 31.22 -10.46 -18.33
C THR A 11 30.99 -8.96 -18.07
N ARG A 12 29.82 -8.62 -17.51
CA ARG A 12 29.56 -7.29 -16.95
C ARG A 12 30.31 -7.16 -15.62
N SER A 13 31.32 -6.30 -15.57
CA SER A 13 32.01 -5.94 -14.33
C SER A 13 31.16 -4.96 -13.51
N PHE A 14 30.88 -5.32 -12.25
CA PHE A 14 30.28 -4.41 -11.27
C PHE A 14 31.39 -3.65 -10.56
N HIS A 15 31.37 -2.33 -10.64
CA HIS A 15 32.27 -1.46 -9.89
C HIS A 15 31.64 -1.21 -8.50
N THR A 16 32.13 -1.89 -7.47
CA THR A 16 31.77 -1.62 -6.07
C THR A 16 32.91 -0.81 -5.44
N SER A 17 32.76 0.51 -5.35
CA SER A 17 33.66 1.35 -4.55
C SER A 17 33.33 1.17 -3.07
N ALA A 18 34.20 0.45 -2.35
CA ALA A 18 34.14 0.33 -0.90
C ALA A 18 34.76 1.58 -0.25
N ILE A 19 34.00 2.25 0.63
CA ILE A 19 34.49 3.35 1.46
C ILE A 19 35.00 2.75 2.77
N ALA A 20 36.32 2.78 2.98
CA ALA A 20 36.97 2.32 4.21
C ALA A 20 36.96 3.43 5.27
N TYR A 21 36.26 3.21 6.39
CA TYR A 21 36.38 4.08 7.58
C TYR A 21 37.65 3.73 8.34
N ARG A 22 38.65 4.63 8.31
CA ARG A 22 39.87 4.52 9.12
C ARG A 22 39.62 5.17 10.49
N LYS A 23 39.41 4.32 11.50
CA LYS A 23 39.38 4.71 12.92
C LYS A 23 40.80 4.94 13.40
N GLN A 24 41.20 6.19 13.64
CA GLN A 24 42.40 6.50 14.42
C GLN A 24 42.00 7.02 15.80
N LYS A 25 42.57 6.39 16.82
CA LYS A 25 42.45 6.71 18.24
C LYS A 25 43.85 7.14 18.69
N ALA A 26 44.04 8.39 19.11
CA ALA A 26 45.14 8.78 19.99
C ALA A 26 44.94 10.21 20.57
N ALA A 27 44.83 10.25 21.90
CA ALA A 27 45.34 11.23 22.87
C ALA A 27 45.16 12.76 22.68
N ALA A 28 44.52 13.37 23.69
CA ALA A 28 44.39 14.80 24.05
C ALA A 28 45.76 15.45 24.43
N PRO A 29 45.94 16.80 24.65
CA PRO A 29 45.00 17.69 25.38
C PRO A 29 44.88 19.18 24.94
N ALA A 30 43.77 19.79 25.41
CA ALA A 30 43.55 21.19 25.79
C ALA A 30 43.74 22.33 24.76
N GLU A 31 42.64 22.81 24.20
CA GLU A 31 42.31 24.24 24.12
C GLU A 31 40.79 24.40 24.28
N GLU A 32 40.36 25.23 25.24
CA GLU A 32 38.96 25.57 25.47
C GLU A 32 38.47 26.43 24.30
N VAL A 33 37.77 25.81 23.37
CA VAL A 33 36.96 26.51 22.37
C VAL A 33 35.54 26.48 22.90
N SER A 34 35.06 27.62 23.40
CA SER A 34 33.64 27.82 23.71
C SER A 34 32.84 27.66 22.40
N PHE A 35 32.36 26.44 22.17
CA PHE A 35 31.36 26.18 21.15
C PHE A 35 30.03 26.67 21.72
N ASP A 36 29.54 27.76 21.14
CA ASP A 36 28.21 28.33 21.32
C ASP A 36 27.17 27.20 21.22
N ASP A 37 26.65 26.77 22.37
CA ASP A 37 25.70 25.66 22.54
C ASP A 37 24.26 26.19 22.35
N ASP A 38 24.05 26.98 21.29
CA ASP A 38 22.76 27.60 20.94
C ASP A 38 22.29 27.25 19.52
N LEU A 39 22.93 26.27 18.86
CA LEU A 39 22.49 25.79 17.53
C LEU A 39 21.32 24.80 17.61
N PHE A 40 20.94 24.32 18.81
CA PHE A 40 19.84 23.37 18.99
C PHE A 40 18.69 23.87 19.88
N ALA A 41 18.73 25.11 20.37
CA ALA A 41 17.71 25.69 21.25
C ALA A 41 16.61 26.48 20.51
N GLY A 42 16.58 26.43 19.16
CA GLY A 42 15.67 27.22 18.32
C GLY A 42 14.69 26.42 17.45
N ALA A 43 14.66 25.09 17.57
CA ALA A 43 13.58 24.30 16.98
C ALA A 43 12.43 24.27 17.99
N SER A 44 11.62 25.33 17.93
CA SER A 44 10.22 25.30 18.34
C SER A 44 9.64 23.91 18.09
N GLU A 45 8.95 23.37 19.10
CA GLU A 45 8.03 22.26 18.93
C GLU A 45 6.94 22.69 17.93
N GLU A 46 7.27 22.68 16.63
CA GLU A 46 6.26 22.41 15.62
C GLU A 46 5.88 20.95 15.82
N VAL A 47 4.85 20.78 16.65
CA VAL A 47 3.95 19.65 16.56
C VAL A 47 3.55 19.58 15.09
N VAL A 48 4.22 18.74 14.30
CA VAL A 48 3.87 18.49 12.89
C VAL A 48 2.55 17.73 12.88
N SER A 49 1.48 18.46 13.16
CA SER A 49 0.11 18.02 13.15
C SER A 49 -0.53 18.46 11.84
N GLU A 50 0.05 18.09 10.69
CA GLU A 50 -0.56 18.43 9.41
C GLU A 50 -0.09 17.51 8.27
N GLY A 51 -0.32 16.20 8.43
CA GLY A 51 -0.03 15.19 7.41
C GLY A 51 -1.26 14.63 6.67
N SER A 52 -2.46 15.12 6.95
CA SER A 52 -3.70 14.55 6.41
C SER A 52 -4.04 15.11 5.01
N GLY A 53 -3.85 16.43 4.80
CA GLY A 53 -4.08 17.09 3.51
C GLY A 53 -3.18 16.52 2.41
N ASP A 54 -1.87 16.54 2.64
CA ASP A 54 -0.85 16.02 1.72
C ASP A 54 -1.09 14.53 1.35
N ARG A 55 -1.59 13.73 2.29
CA ARG A 55 -1.88 12.30 2.02
C ARG A 55 -3.08 12.13 1.09
N ALA A 56 -4.19 12.80 1.38
CA ALA A 56 -5.40 12.74 0.56
C ALA A 56 -5.19 13.35 -0.83
N ASP A 57 -4.39 14.42 -0.91
CA ASP A 57 -3.99 15.07 -2.16
C ASP A 57 -3.16 14.13 -3.02
N ARG A 58 -2.13 13.49 -2.46
CA ARG A 58 -1.35 12.47 -3.16
C ARG A 58 -2.21 11.31 -3.65
N ARG A 59 -3.18 10.85 -2.84
CA ARG A 59 -4.11 9.78 -3.27
C ARG A 59 -4.91 10.21 -4.49
N ARG A 60 -5.46 11.43 -4.49
CA ARG A 60 -6.21 11.99 -5.62
C ARG A 60 -5.34 12.12 -6.87
N GLU A 61 -4.11 12.59 -6.72
CA GLU A 61 -3.15 12.68 -7.82
C GLU A 61 -2.91 11.30 -8.47
N TYR A 62 -2.65 10.26 -7.67
CA TYR A 62 -2.48 8.90 -8.20
C TYR A 62 -3.75 8.35 -8.87
N ILE A 63 -4.94 8.71 -8.38
CA ILE A 63 -6.20 8.32 -9.03
C ILE A 63 -6.31 8.99 -10.40
N ASN A 64 -6.06 10.30 -10.48
CA ASN A 64 -6.12 11.04 -11.75
C ASN A 64 -5.13 10.48 -12.77
N ASN A 65 -3.90 10.18 -12.36
CA ASN A 65 -2.91 9.56 -13.24
C ASN A 65 -3.38 8.20 -13.82
N ILE A 66 -4.12 7.43 -13.01
CA ILE A 66 -4.71 6.15 -13.42
C ILE A 66 -5.88 6.37 -14.37
N THR A 67 -6.78 7.31 -14.09
CA THR A 67 -7.99 7.52 -14.90
C THR A 67 -7.68 8.21 -16.22
N ASP A 68 -6.73 9.13 -16.23
CA ASP A 68 -6.34 9.88 -17.42
C ASP A 68 -5.43 9.05 -18.33
N GLY A 69 -4.83 7.97 -17.81
CA GLY A 69 -3.93 7.09 -18.55
C GLY A 69 -2.59 7.73 -18.93
N THR A 70 -2.32 8.95 -18.45
CA THR A 70 -1.16 9.78 -18.79
C THR A 70 0.16 9.18 -18.29
N VAL A 71 0.12 8.43 -17.19
CA VAL A 71 1.33 7.89 -16.54
C VAL A 71 1.25 6.37 -16.45
N GLU A 72 2.23 5.67 -17.04
CA GLU A 72 2.38 4.21 -16.98
C GLU A 72 3.22 3.72 -15.79
N ARG A 73 2.88 4.15 -14.57
CA ARG A 73 3.59 3.70 -13.37
C ARG A 73 2.84 2.56 -12.69
N ALA A 74 3.34 1.34 -12.86
CA ALA A 74 2.80 0.13 -12.22
C ALA A 74 2.61 0.22 -10.69
N GLY A 75 3.31 1.15 -10.03
CA GLY A 75 3.21 1.40 -8.59
C GLY A 75 2.04 2.29 -8.16
N GLU A 76 1.39 3.03 -9.06
CA GLU A 76 0.35 4.02 -8.68
C GLU A 76 -0.86 3.36 -8.04
N LEU A 77 -1.36 2.25 -8.63
CA LEU A 77 -2.47 1.50 -8.05
C LEU A 77 -2.15 1.03 -6.63
N ARG A 78 -0.91 0.58 -6.37
CA ARG A 78 -0.48 0.20 -5.02
C ARG A 78 -0.57 1.38 -4.07
N LYS A 79 -0.07 2.55 -4.48
CA LYS A 79 -0.10 3.75 -3.64
C LYS A 79 -1.54 4.16 -3.32
N VAL A 80 -2.46 4.14 -4.29
CA VAL A 80 -3.89 4.42 -4.03
C VAL A 80 -4.45 3.49 -2.95
N ILE A 81 -4.15 2.20 -3.02
CA ILE A 81 -4.59 1.21 -2.01
C ILE A 81 -3.98 1.52 -0.63
N GLN A 82 -2.68 1.80 -0.57
CA GLN A 82 -1.98 2.10 0.69
C GLN A 82 -2.44 3.40 1.35
N LEU A 83 -2.89 4.36 0.54
CA LEU A 83 -3.40 5.66 0.99
C LEU A 83 -4.90 5.65 1.26
N SER A 84 -5.60 4.54 1.01
CA SER A 84 -7.03 4.42 1.31
C SER A 84 -7.21 4.05 2.77
N ASP A 85 -7.75 4.99 3.55
CA ASP A 85 -7.88 4.88 5.01
C ASP A 85 -9.35 4.67 5.45
N ASN A 86 -10.32 5.04 4.61
CA ASN A 86 -11.75 4.97 4.92
C ASN A 86 -12.50 3.97 4.03
N GLU A 87 -13.67 3.54 4.52
CA GLU A 87 -14.61 2.68 3.80
C GLU A 87 -15.05 3.28 2.45
N ALA A 88 -15.43 4.56 2.43
CA ALA A 88 -15.78 5.26 1.19
C ALA A 88 -14.63 5.27 0.15
N GLN A 89 -13.38 5.33 0.62
CA GLN A 89 -12.21 5.28 -0.26
C GLN A 89 -11.94 3.87 -0.81
N LEU A 90 -12.34 2.81 -0.09
CA LEU A 90 -12.32 1.44 -0.59
C LEU A 90 -13.39 1.19 -1.66
N GLU A 91 -14.55 1.83 -1.54
CA GLU A 91 -15.61 1.74 -2.56
C GLU A 91 -15.20 2.44 -3.86
N GLU A 92 -14.48 3.56 -3.76
CA GLU A 92 -13.91 4.24 -4.92
C GLU A 92 -12.90 3.36 -5.69
N LEU A 93 -12.23 2.42 -5.02
CA LEU A 93 -11.32 1.48 -5.68
C LEU A 93 -12.01 0.64 -6.76
N ASP A 94 -13.33 0.45 -6.70
CA ASP A 94 -14.08 -0.24 -7.75
C ASP A 94 -13.89 0.44 -9.11
N ARG A 95 -14.01 1.77 -9.13
CA ARG A 95 -13.83 2.58 -10.35
C ARG A 95 -12.37 2.58 -10.79
N VAL A 96 -11.44 2.74 -9.85
CA VAL A 96 -9.99 2.78 -10.12
C VAL A 96 -9.49 1.45 -10.70
N LEU A 97 -9.90 0.32 -10.14
CA LEU A 97 -9.53 -1.01 -10.62
C LEU A 97 -10.09 -1.29 -12.01
N ARG A 98 -11.33 -0.88 -12.29
CA ARG A 98 -11.93 -0.97 -13.62
C ARG A 98 -11.17 -0.12 -14.63
N ALA A 99 -10.84 1.14 -14.30
CA ALA A 99 -10.04 2.02 -15.15
C ALA A 99 -8.67 1.40 -15.44
N TRP A 100 -7.98 0.88 -14.42
CA TRP A 100 -6.72 0.16 -14.57
C TRP A 100 -6.83 -1.03 -15.53
N ARG A 101 -7.98 -1.73 -15.50
CA ARG A 101 -8.26 -2.86 -16.39
C ARG A 101 -8.55 -2.43 -17.83
N VAL A 102 -9.32 -1.36 -18.01
CA VAL A 102 -9.64 -0.78 -19.34
C VAL A 102 -8.37 -0.31 -20.04
N LEU A 103 -7.39 0.22 -19.30
CA LEU A 103 -6.06 0.55 -19.80
C LEU A 103 -5.18 -0.68 -20.15
N GLY A 104 -5.70 -1.90 -20.04
CA GLY A 104 -4.97 -3.14 -20.34
C GLY A 104 -3.91 -3.51 -19.32
N ARG A 105 -3.82 -2.79 -18.19
CA ARG A 105 -2.79 -2.99 -17.18
C ARG A 105 -3.16 -4.16 -16.25
N LYS A 106 -2.14 -4.88 -15.78
CA LYS A 106 -2.30 -6.03 -14.88
C LYS A 106 -2.07 -5.61 -13.44
N VAL A 107 -2.88 -6.14 -12.52
CA VAL A 107 -2.63 -5.98 -11.08
C VAL A 107 -1.53 -6.96 -10.67
N SER A 108 -0.48 -6.46 -10.00
CA SER A 108 0.60 -7.32 -9.51
C SER A 108 0.14 -8.20 -8.33
N ASN A 109 0.76 -9.37 -8.14
CA ASN A 109 0.46 -10.24 -7.00
C ASN A 109 0.63 -9.52 -5.66
N GLN A 110 1.65 -8.69 -5.54
CA GLN A 110 1.91 -7.94 -4.33
C GLN A 110 0.87 -6.83 -4.13
N THR A 111 0.31 -6.25 -5.20
CA THR A 111 -0.77 -5.25 -5.10
C THR A 111 -2.08 -5.92 -4.69
N ALA A 112 -2.36 -7.11 -5.22
CA ALA A 112 -3.53 -7.91 -4.84
C ALA A 112 -3.51 -8.29 -3.35
N LYS A 113 -2.35 -8.69 -2.81
CA LYS A 113 -2.18 -8.97 -1.38
C LYS A 113 -2.51 -7.75 -0.52
N GLU A 114 -2.01 -6.57 -0.90
CA GLU A 114 -2.26 -5.33 -0.18
C GLU A 114 -3.72 -4.87 -0.29
N LEU A 115 -4.34 -5.00 -1.47
CA LEU A 115 -5.77 -4.74 -1.67
C LEU A 115 -6.62 -5.54 -0.69
N VAL A 116 -6.41 -6.86 -0.67
CA VAL A 116 -7.19 -7.76 0.20
C VAL A 116 -6.87 -7.53 1.67
N GLY A 117 -5.59 -7.35 2.02
CA GLY A 117 -5.20 -7.01 3.39
C GLY A 117 -5.87 -5.72 3.87
N ARG A 118 -5.95 -4.69 3.02
CA ARG A 118 -6.58 -3.41 3.37
C ARG A 118 -8.08 -3.54 3.57
N CYS A 119 -8.77 -4.26 2.68
CA CYS A 119 -10.20 -4.57 2.82
C CYS A 119 -10.51 -5.34 4.13
N ILE A 120 -9.68 -6.32 4.50
CA ILE A 120 -9.84 -7.06 5.76
C ILE A 120 -9.63 -6.13 6.96
N ASN A 121 -8.57 -5.31 6.94
CA ASN A 121 -8.23 -4.43 8.06
C ASN A 121 -9.28 -3.35 8.31
N LEU A 122 -9.93 -2.85 7.24
CA LEU A 122 -11.00 -1.87 7.33
C LEU A 122 -12.39 -2.51 7.52
N GLY A 123 -12.47 -3.82 7.77
CA GLY A 123 -13.73 -4.50 8.07
C GLY A 123 -14.67 -4.70 6.89
N ARG A 124 -14.20 -4.53 5.64
CA ARG A 124 -14.97 -4.77 4.41
C ARG A 124 -14.42 -5.97 3.61
N PRO A 125 -14.48 -7.19 4.16
CA PRO A 125 -14.05 -8.39 3.42
C PRO A 125 -14.91 -8.66 2.19
N ASP A 126 -16.15 -8.16 2.14
CA ASP A 126 -17.07 -8.34 1.01
C ASP A 126 -16.53 -7.71 -0.28
N LEU A 127 -15.91 -6.52 -0.17
CA LEU A 127 -15.27 -5.86 -1.30
C LEU A 127 -14.07 -6.66 -1.80
N ALA A 128 -13.29 -7.24 -0.89
CA ALA A 128 -12.19 -8.14 -1.28
C ALA A 128 -12.72 -9.35 -2.05
N GLN A 129 -13.80 -9.98 -1.56
CA GLN A 129 -14.41 -11.13 -2.23
C GLN A 129 -14.89 -10.77 -3.64
N LYS A 130 -15.57 -9.62 -3.80
CA LYS A 130 -16.00 -9.10 -5.10
C LYS A 130 -14.84 -8.96 -6.09
N TYR A 131 -13.76 -8.28 -5.68
CA TYR A 131 -12.61 -8.01 -6.56
C TYR A 131 -11.87 -9.29 -6.97
N VAL A 132 -11.88 -10.31 -6.10
CA VAL A 132 -11.18 -11.58 -6.33
C VAL A 132 -11.96 -12.54 -7.21
N ASN A 133 -13.29 -12.54 -7.08
CA ASN A 133 -14.17 -13.39 -7.88
C ASN A 133 -14.25 -12.89 -9.32
N ASP A 134 -14.37 -11.57 -9.53
CA ASP A 134 -14.51 -10.98 -10.86
C ASP A 134 -13.16 -10.58 -11.49
N ARG A 135 -12.34 -11.58 -11.79
CA ARG A 135 -11.02 -11.37 -12.42
C ARG A 135 -11.10 -10.64 -13.77
N LEU A 136 -12.18 -10.83 -14.52
CA LEU A 136 -12.36 -10.18 -15.83
C LEU A 136 -12.55 -8.67 -15.69
N GLN A 137 -13.33 -8.23 -14.70
CA GLN A 137 -13.65 -6.82 -14.47
C GLN A 137 -12.52 -6.07 -13.76
N TYR A 138 -11.89 -6.70 -12.76
CA TYR A 138 -10.94 -6.00 -11.88
C TYR A 138 -9.48 -6.36 -12.12
N GLY A 139 -9.20 -7.41 -12.89
CA GLY A 139 -7.83 -7.82 -13.23
C GLY A 139 -7.00 -8.33 -12.04
N VAL A 140 -7.62 -8.63 -10.90
CA VAL A 140 -6.94 -9.11 -9.69
C VAL A 140 -6.46 -10.55 -9.90
N PRO A 141 -5.17 -10.85 -9.69
CA PRO A 141 -4.63 -12.20 -9.82
C PRO A 141 -5.08 -13.13 -8.68
N THR A 142 -4.89 -14.43 -8.89
CA THR A 142 -5.17 -15.45 -7.88
C THR A 142 -4.33 -15.21 -6.62
N ILE A 143 -5.02 -15.03 -5.49
CA ILE A 143 -4.41 -14.79 -4.18
C ILE A 143 -3.98 -16.12 -3.53
N PRO A 144 -2.90 -16.14 -2.72
CA PRO A 144 -2.50 -17.31 -1.95
C PRO A 144 -3.59 -17.81 -0.99
N ASN A 145 -3.65 -19.13 -0.81
CA ASN A 145 -4.66 -19.82 0.00
C ASN A 145 -4.70 -19.36 1.47
N SER A 146 -3.57 -18.91 2.02
CA SER A 146 -3.50 -18.39 3.39
C SER A 146 -4.29 -17.09 3.57
N LEU A 147 -4.30 -16.20 2.58
CA LEU A 147 -5.11 -14.99 2.61
C LEU A 147 -6.58 -15.28 2.32
N ARG A 148 -6.86 -16.29 1.48
CA ARG A 148 -8.24 -16.74 1.20
C ARG A 148 -8.97 -17.15 2.48
N LYS A 149 -8.37 -18.07 3.24
CA LYS A 149 -8.91 -18.51 4.54
C LYS A 149 -9.16 -17.34 5.48
N LYS A 150 -8.19 -16.41 5.61
CA LYS A 150 -8.30 -15.24 6.50
C LYS A 150 -9.49 -14.34 6.17
N PHE A 151 -9.76 -14.08 4.89
CA PHE A 151 -10.92 -13.25 4.55
C PHE A 151 -12.22 -14.03 4.66
N GLU A 152 -12.25 -15.34 4.36
CA GLU A 152 -13.44 -16.19 4.55
C GLU A 152 -13.85 -16.27 6.04
N ASP A 153 -12.88 -16.43 6.93
CA ASP A 153 -13.09 -16.38 8.39
C ASP A 153 -13.64 -15.02 8.84
N LYS A 154 -13.14 -13.92 8.25
CA LYS A 154 -13.62 -12.57 8.55
C LYS A 154 -14.99 -12.30 7.94
N LEU A 155 -15.25 -12.79 6.74
CA LEU A 155 -16.54 -12.64 6.05
C LEU A 155 -17.65 -13.37 6.82
N SER A 156 -17.39 -14.59 7.31
CA SER A 156 -18.32 -15.31 8.18
C SER A 156 -18.56 -14.61 9.51
N THR A 157 -17.53 -13.97 10.08
CA THR A 157 -17.68 -13.14 11.30
C THR A 157 -18.53 -11.91 11.03
N VAL A 158 -18.31 -11.21 9.92
CA VAL A 158 -19.09 -10.01 9.51
C VAL A 158 -20.53 -10.39 9.18
N ALA A 159 -20.76 -11.48 8.45
CA ALA A 159 -22.10 -11.99 8.16
C ALA A 159 -22.87 -12.31 9.45
N LYS A 160 -22.21 -12.97 10.42
CA LYS A 160 -22.79 -13.27 11.73
C LYS A 160 -23.06 -12.02 12.57
N ALA A 161 -22.26 -10.96 12.41
CA ALA A 161 -22.48 -9.68 13.07
C ALA A 161 -23.62 -8.87 12.43
N ALA A 162 -23.78 -8.95 11.10
CA ALA A 162 -24.85 -8.29 10.36
C ALA A 162 -26.24 -8.92 10.57
N GLU A 163 -26.30 -10.20 10.96
CA GLU A 163 -27.54 -10.91 11.28
C GLU A 163 -28.06 -10.63 12.71
N ALA A 164 -27.21 -10.11 13.61
CA ALA A 164 -27.54 -9.90 15.02
C ALA A 164 -28.42 -8.68 15.39
N PRO A 165 -28.52 -7.57 14.63
CA PRO A 165 -29.28 -6.40 15.09
C PRO A 165 -30.79 -6.42 14.73
N SER A 166 -31.29 -7.40 13.95
CA SER A 166 -32.69 -7.40 13.49
C SER A 166 -33.71 -7.97 14.48
N ALA A 167 -33.30 -8.40 15.67
CA ALA A 167 -34.19 -9.02 16.67
C ALA A 167 -34.66 -8.08 17.79
N ALA A 168 -34.21 -6.80 17.82
CA ALA A 168 -34.46 -5.89 18.93
C ALA A 168 -35.46 -4.74 18.63
N GLN A 169 -36.13 -4.75 17.47
CA GLN A 169 -37.17 -3.76 17.13
C GLN A 169 -38.50 -4.46 16.80
N ALA A 170 -39.04 -5.21 17.76
CA ALA A 170 -40.40 -5.77 17.67
C ALA A 170 -41.14 -5.75 19.02
N GLU A 171 -40.74 -4.86 19.94
CA GLU A 171 -41.46 -4.63 21.20
C GLU A 171 -41.71 -3.12 21.36
N GLY A 172 -42.68 -2.61 20.61
CA GLY A 172 -42.97 -1.18 20.62
C GLY A 172 -44.26 -0.81 19.91
N GLU A 173 -45.29 -1.68 19.91
CA GLU A 173 -46.64 -1.27 19.50
C GLU A 173 -47.70 -2.26 20.02
N ALA A 174 -47.83 -2.38 21.34
CA ALA A 174 -48.99 -3.01 21.96
C ALA A 174 -49.15 -2.50 23.40
N THR A 175 -49.60 -1.26 23.56
CA THR A 175 -50.41 -0.88 24.71
C THR A 175 -51.43 0.15 24.26
N ALA A 176 -52.70 -0.28 24.37
CA ALA A 176 -53.90 0.50 24.26
C ALA A 176 -54.07 1.46 25.45
#